data_AF-A0AAN6I441-F1
#
_entry.id   AF-A0AAN6I441-F1
#
_cell.length_a   1.000
_cell.length_b   1.000
_cell.length_c   1.000
_cell.angle_alpha   90.00
_cell.angle_beta   90.00
_cell.angle_gamma   90.00
#
_symmetry.space_group_name_H-M   'P 1'
#
loop_
_entity.id
_entity.type
_entity.pdbx_description
1 polymer ?
#
loop_
_entity_poly.entity_id
_entity_poly.type
_entity_poly.pdbx_seq_one_letter_code
_entity_poly.pdbx_strand_id
1 'polypeptide(L)'
;MAHKRRSTNTQTTTVASEHTPLAGVTRKQGKYLFDEIPLWQQDNHYIRSGYVLETNSFKDCFNSLFYLHNETVNIFTHLIPGFLLPLALLLASPWLVAHNRLIKSVPTWLMDVPVYETTSKVDNFMFNLFYFGFASCLTLSAAFHATKCHSYKIMKWGSSLDYVGIISLIVTSMVGIIHYSLYDDPIAHWFCILFVGAQGTICLVLTLNPRFREPEWRTFRATMFIIFGVSSVVPIGYGLWRYFTFLWY
;
A
#
# COMPACT_ATOMS: atom_id res chain seq x y z
N MET A 1 -2.85 56.72 -43.19
CA MET A 1 -2.77 56.07 -41.87
C MET A 1 -4.19 55.94 -41.32
N ALA A 2 -4.72 54.71 -41.27
CA ALA A 2 -6.02 54.40 -40.68
C ALA A 2 -5.93 53.00 -40.05
N HIS A 3 -6.05 52.94 -38.72
CA HIS A 3 -6.02 51.72 -37.93
C HIS A 3 -7.31 50.92 -38.12
N LYS A 4 -7.21 49.69 -38.63
CA LYS A 4 -8.31 48.72 -38.69
C LYS A 4 -8.01 47.57 -37.74
N ARG A 5 -8.88 47.39 -36.73
CA ARG A 5 -8.91 46.27 -35.79
C ARG A 5 -8.89 44.92 -36.54
N ARG A 6 -8.05 43.98 -36.11
CA ARG A 6 -8.07 42.58 -36.56
C ARG A 6 -8.44 41.69 -35.36
N SER A 7 -9.53 40.96 -35.50
CA SER A 7 -10.01 39.98 -34.52
C SER A 7 -9.05 38.79 -34.43
N THR A 8 -8.76 38.38 -33.21
CA THR A 8 -8.06 37.13 -32.88
C THR A 8 -9.09 35.99 -32.90
N ASN A 9 -9.07 35.17 -33.94
CA ASN A 9 -9.78 33.90 -33.96
C ASN A 9 -8.89 32.83 -33.30
N THR A 10 -9.26 32.41 -32.10
CA THR A 10 -8.67 31.28 -31.39
C THR A 10 -9.05 29.98 -32.09
N GLN A 11 -8.12 29.37 -32.83
CA GLN A 11 -8.24 27.98 -33.23
C GLN A 11 -7.72 27.09 -32.09
N THR A 12 -8.66 26.49 -31.37
CA THR A 12 -8.40 25.38 -30.44
C THR A 12 -7.98 24.16 -31.26
N THR A 13 -6.68 23.87 -31.31
CA THR A 13 -6.19 22.60 -31.85
C THR A 13 -6.44 21.51 -30.82
N THR A 14 -7.59 20.83 -30.95
CA THR A 14 -7.84 19.54 -30.31
C THR A 14 -6.88 18.50 -30.90
N VAL A 15 -5.79 18.20 -30.21
CA VAL A 15 -4.96 17.02 -30.50
C VAL A 15 -5.71 15.81 -29.97
N ALA A 16 -6.66 15.30 -30.74
CA ALA A 16 -7.13 13.94 -30.62
C ALA A 16 -6.05 13.05 -31.25
N SER A 17 -5.26 12.35 -30.44
CA SER A 17 -4.36 11.32 -30.95
C SER A 17 -5.21 10.13 -31.39
N GLU A 18 -5.54 10.08 -32.68
CA GLU A 18 -6.02 8.87 -33.34
C GLU A 18 -4.91 7.81 -33.27
N HIS A 19 -5.02 6.88 -32.33
CA HIS A 19 -4.28 5.63 -32.40
C HIS A 19 -4.93 4.77 -33.49
N THR A 20 -4.37 4.83 -34.70
CA THR A 20 -4.62 3.81 -35.72
C THR A 20 -4.12 2.47 -35.16
N PRO A 21 -4.98 1.45 -35.00
CA PRO A 21 -4.52 0.14 -34.56
C PRO A 21 -3.65 -0.43 -35.69
N LEU A 22 -2.37 -0.65 -35.41
CA LEU A 22 -1.48 -1.39 -36.30
C LEU A 22 -2.09 -2.77 -36.55
N ALA A 23 -2.65 -2.93 -37.75
CA ALA A 23 -3.20 -4.18 -38.23
C ALA A 23 -2.08 -5.25 -38.31
N GLY A 24 -2.36 -6.45 -37.77
CA GLY A 24 -1.75 -7.66 -38.32
C GLY A 24 -0.71 -8.42 -37.49
N VAL A 25 -0.56 -8.19 -36.19
CA VAL A 25 0.24 -9.11 -35.35
C VAL A 25 -0.57 -9.58 -34.14
N THR A 26 -1.20 -10.75 -34.26
CA THR A 26 -1.68 -11.54 -33.13
C THR A 26 -0.48 -12.10 -32.36
N ARG A 27 0.20 -11.24 -31.57
CA ARG A 27 1.19 -11.70 -30.59
C ARG A 27 0.45 -12.42 -29.47
N LYS A 28 0.54 -13.76 -29.47
CA LYS A 28 0.16 -14.60 -28.34
C LYS A 28 0.90 -14.12 -27.08
N GLN A 29 0.14 -13.74 -26.04
CA GLN A 29 0.57 -13.39 -24.67
C GLN A 29 1.84 -12.52 -24.63
N GLY A 30 1.63 -11.24 -24.95
CA GLY A 30 2.64 -10.23 -25.21
C GLY A 30 3.32 -9.67 -23.96
N LYS A 31 4.66 -9.66 -24.05
CA LYS A 31 5.53 -8.77 -23.27
C LYS A 31 5.83 -7.56 -24.15
N TYR A 32 5.23 -6.43 -23.84
CA TYR A 32 5.43 -5.19 -24.57
C TYR A 32 6.66 -4.44 -24.04
N LEU A 33 7.28 -3.65 -24.92
CA LEU A 33 8.34 -2.71 -24.57
C LEU A 33 7.75 -1.44 -23.93
N PHE A 34 8.59 -0.69 -23.20
CA PHE A 34 8.19 0.57 -22.56
C PHE A 34 7.60 1.59 -23.54
N ASP A 35 8.14 1.67 -24.75
CA ASP A 35 7.68 2.63 -25.76
C ASP A 35 6.44 2.13 -26.53
N GLU A 36 6.04 0.86 -26.34
CA GLU A 36 4.88 0.23 -27.00
C GLU A 36 3.60 0.31 -26.15
N ILE A 37 3.70 0.70 -24.87
CA ILE A 37 2.54 0.81 -23.96
C ILE A 37 1.98 2.23 -23.92
N PRO A 38 0.68 2.39 -23.60
CA PRO A 38 0.05 3.68 -23.37
C PRO A 38 0.82 4.54 -22.37
N LEU A 39 0.85 5.86 -22.59
CA LEU A 39 1.56 6.84 -21.74
C LEU A 39 1.19 6.71 -20.25
N TRP A 40 -0.05 6.35 -19.93
CA TRP A 40 -0.48 6.18 -18.54
C TRP A 40 0.07 4.91 -17.86
N GLN A 41 0.56 3.93 -18.62
CA GLN A 41 1.24 2.73 -18.11
C GLN A 41 2.77 2.92 -18.01
N GLN A 42 3.32 3.99 -18.59
CA GLN A 42 4.76 4.31 -18.64
C GLN A 42 5.28 4.89 -17.30
N ASP A 43 5.28 4.07 -16.25
CA ASP A 43 5.60 4.50 -14.88
C ASP A 43 7.11 4.61 -14.58
N ASN A 44 7.94 3.74 -15.18
CA ASN A 44 9.38 3.70 -14.94
C ASN A 44 10.16 3.35 -16.23
N HIS A 45 10.81 4.34 -16.84
CA HIS A 45 11.57 4.19 -18.08
C HIS A 45 12.81 3.28 -17.95
N TYR A 46 13.25 2.95 -16.74
CA TYR A 46 14.34 1.98 -16.53
C TYR A 46 13.86 0.53 -16.76
N ILE A 47 12.56 0.26 -16.65
CA ILE A 47 11.96 -1.04 -16.99
C ILE A 47 11.65 -1.00 -18.48
N ARG A 48 12.45 -1.72 -19.28
CA ARG A 48 12.38 -1.61 -20.76
C ARG A 48 11.39 -2.56 -21.43
N SER A 49 10.99 -3.64 -20.75
CA SER A 49 10.16 -4.70 -21.35
C SER A 49 9.37 -5.48 -20.29
N GLY A 50 8.51 -6.39 -20.75
CA GLY A 50 7.75 -7.28 -19.87
C GLY A 50 6.40 -6.73 -19.45
N TYR A 51 5.91 -5.68 -20.11
CA TYR A 51 4.63 -5.07 -19.80
C TYR A 51 3.45 -5.88 -20.32
N VAL A 52 2.34 -5.81 -19.59
CA VAL A 52 1.01 -6.25 -20.01
C VAL A 52 0.24 -5.02 -20.48
N LEU A 53 -0.19 -5.03 -21.74
CA LEU A 53 -0.99 -3.95 -22.33
C LEU A 53 -2.38 -3.88 -21.65
N GLU A 54 -3.01 -2.72 -21.73
CA GLU A 54 -4.38 -2.49 -21.25
C GLU A 54 -5.34 -3.63 -21.66
N THR A 55 -5.93 -4.30 -20.67
CA THR A 55 -6.77 -5.49 -20.90
C THR A 55 -8.26 -5.18 -20.89
N ASN A 56 -8.69 -4.11 -20.22
CA ASN A 56 -10.10 -3.80 -19.93
C ASN A 56 -10.91 -4.99 -19.37
N SER A 57 -10.24 -5.95 -18.74
CA SER A 57 -10.80 -7.25 -18.37
C SER A 57 -10.15 -7.77 -17.09
N PHE A 58 -10.95 -7.88 -16.01
CA PHE A 58 -10.49 -8.50 -14.76
C PHE A 58 -10.10 -9.96 -14.94
N LYS A 59 -10.73 -10.67 -15.88
CA LYS A 59 -10.36 -12.05 -16.20
C LYS A 59 -8.94 -12.12 -16.77
N ASP A 60 -8.57 -11.19 -17.63
CA ASP A 60 -7.23 -11.16 -18.23
C ASP A 60 -6.17 -10.65 -17.26
N CYS A 61 -6.53 -9.73 -16.35
CA CYS A 61 -5.71 -9.39 -15.19
C CYS A 61 -5.46 -10.62 -14.29
N PHE A 62 -6.50 -11.40 -14.00
CA PHE A 62 -6.35 -12.64 -13.23
C PHE A 62 -5.48 -13.68 -13.97
N ASN A 63 -5.66 -13.82 -15.28
CA ASN A 63 -4.82 -14.69 -16.11
C ASN A 63 -3.34 -14.24 -16.09
N SER A 64 -3.05 -12.96 -15.84
CA SER A 64 -1.68 -12.46 -15.74
C SER A 64 -0.91 -12.99 -14.55
N LEU A 65 -1.59 -13.47 -13.51
CA LEU A 65 -0.98 -14.09 -12.34
C LEU A 65 -0.22 -15.39 -12.69
N PHE A 66 -0.53 -16.01 -13.82
CA PHE A 66 0.01 -17.30 -14.23
C PHE A 66 1.15 -17.21 -15.25
N TYR A 67 1.65 -16.01 -15.55
CA TYR A 67 2.85 -15.82 -16.37
C TYR A 67 3.73 -14.69 -15.84
N LEU A 68 5.01 -14.68 -16.24
CA LEU A 68 5.99 -13.69 -15.78
C LEU A 68 5.88 -12.38 -16.56
N HIS A 69 5.74 -11.27 -15.85
CA HIS A 69 5.70 -9.91 -16.37
C HIS A 69 6.31 -8.91 -15.35
N ASN A 70 6.39 -7.64 -15.72
CA ASN A 70 7.06 -6.57 -14.97
C ASN A 70 6.48 -6.30 -13.56
N GLU A 71 5.28 -6.80 -13.26
CA GLU A 71 4.62 -6.63 -11.95
C GLU A 71 4.57 -7.94 -11.14
N THR A 72 5.04 -9.08 -11.68
CA THR A 72 4.91 -10.38 -10.99
C THR A 72 5.51 -10.35 -9.58
N VAL A 73 6.70 -9.78 -9.41
CA VAL A 73 7.35 -9.70 -8.10
C VAL A 73 6.55 -8.78 -7.16
N ASN A 74 6.10 -7.61 -7.63
CA ASN A 74 5.27 -6.69 -6.84
C ASN A 74 3.99 -7.36 -6.36
N ILE A 75 3.35 -8.17 -7.22
CA ILE A 75 2.15 -8.92 -6.88
C ILE A 75 2.46 -9.97 -5.82
N PHE A 76 3.37 -10.92 -6.08
CA PHE A 76 3.53 -12.08 -5.21
C PHE A 76 4.22 -11.78 -3.88
N THR A 77 5.10 -10.78 -3.83
CA THR A 77 5.71 -10.33 -2.56
C THR A 77 4.68 -9.76 -1.59
N HIS A 78 3.55 -9.24 -2.08
CA HIS A 78 2.45 -8.73 -1.25
C HIS A 78 1.30 -9.74 -1.11
N LEU A 79 0.95 -10.47 -2.18
CA LEU A 79 -0.18 -11.40 -2.22
C LEU A 79 -0.01 -12.58 -1.26
N ILE A 80 1.21 -13.14 -1.20
CA ILE A 80 1.49 -14.31 -0.36
C ILE A 80 1.33 -13.97 1.14
N PRO A 81 2.10 -13.02 1.70
CA PRO A 81 1.99 -12.68 3.12
C PRO A 81 0.70 -11.92 3.46
N GLY A 82 0.17 -11.11 2.55
CA GLY A 82 -1.00 -10.27 2.81
C GLY A 82 -2.33 -11.02 2.76
N PHE A 83 -2.45 -12.02 1.88
CA PHE A 83 -3.73 -12.68 1.61
C PHE A 83 -3.66 -14.21 1.67
N LEU A 84 -2.78 -14.85 0.88
CA LEU A 84 -2.79 -16.31 0.74
C LEU A 84 -2.42 -17.03 2.04
N LEU A 85 -1.42 -16.54 2.76
CA LEU A 85 -1.00 -17.13 4.03
C LEU A 85 -2.06 -16.92 5.13
N PRO A 86 -2.58 -15.70 5.40
CA PRO A 86 -3.70 -15.51 6.33
C PRO A 86 -4.93 -16.34 5.99
N LEU A 87 -5.29 -16.45 4.70
CA LEU A 87 -6.41 -17.27 4.24
C LEU A 87 -6.17 -18.76 4.53
N ALA A 88 -4.97 -19.27 4.25
CA ALA A 88 -4.61 -20.65 4.53
C ALA A 88 -4.70 -20.97 6.03
N LEU A 89 -4.23 -20.05 6.89
CA LEU A 89 -4.34 -20.18 8.34
C LEU A 89 -5.79 -20.16 8.82
N LEU A 90 -6.62 -19.27 8.28
CA LEU A 90 -8.05 -19.20 8.60
C LEU A 90 -8.78 -20.50 8.22
N LEU A 91 -8.51 -21.04 7.03
CA LEU A 91 -9.13 -22.29 6.56
C LEU A 91 -8.63 -23.51 7.34
N ALA A 92 -7.37 -23.51 7.79
CA ALA A 92 -6.82 -24.58 8.62
C ALA A 92 -7.33 -24.50 10.08
N SER A 93 -7.68 -23.31 10.57
CA SER A 93 -8.01 -23.05 11.98
C SER A 93 -8.94 -24.08 12.64
N PRO A 94 -10.11 -24.47 12.07
CA PRO A 94 -10.99 -25.47 12.69
C PRO A 94 -10.31 -26.83 12.88
N TRP A 95 -9.51 -27.26 11.92
CA TRP A 95 -8.73 -28.50 12.01
C TRP A 95 -7.62 -28.38 13.06
N LEU A 96 -6.94 -27.22 13.14
CA LEU A 96 -5.90 -26.96 14.14
C LEU A 96 -6.48 -26.92 15.57
N VAL A 97 -7.66 -26.32 15.76
CA VAL A 97 -8.40 -26.31 17.05
C VAL A 97 -8.76 -27.74 17.45
N ALA A 98 -9.37 -28.50 16.54
CA ALA A 98 -9.83 -29.86 16.81
C ALA A 98 -8.71 -30.81 17.26
N HIS A 99 -7.47 -30.53 16.86
CA HIS A 99 -6.31 -31.33 17.24
C HIS A 99 -5.47 -30.70 18.37
N ASN A 100 -5.98 -29.69 19.09
CA ASN A 100 -5.24 -28.91 20.10
C ASN A 100 -3.91 -28.36 19.60
N ARG A 101 -3.81 -28.11 18.29
CA ARG A 101 -2.59 -27.65 17.66
C ARG A 101 -2.64 -26.18 17.25
N LEU A 102 -3.69 -25.42 17.59
CA LEU A 102 -3.76 -24.01 17.18
C LEU A 102 -2.56 -23.18 17.67
N ILE A 103 -2.01 -23.51 18.85
CA ILE A 103 -0.78 -22.90 19.39
C ILE A 103 0.49 -23.61 18.87
N LYS A 104 0.40 -24.83 18.31
CA LYS A 104 1.55 -25.65 17.84
C LYS A 104 1.68 -25.79 16.32
N SER A 105 0.79 -25.18 15.51
CA SER A 105 0.70 -25.47 14.06
C SER A 105 0.93 -24.30 13.12
N VAL A 106 0.88 -23.08 13.61
CA VAL A 106 1.72 -22.09 12.95
C VAL A 106 3.12 -22.62 13.22
N PRO A 107 3.91 -22.98 12.20
CA PRO A 107 5.26 -23.46 12.46
C PRO A 107 5.92 -22.48 13.43
N THR A 108 6.59 -22.95 14.47
CA THR A 108 7.15 -22.05 15.50
C THR A 108 8.15 -21.05 14.92
N TRP A 109 8.69 -21.31 13.72
CA TRP A 109 9.48 -20.36 12.92
C TRP A 109 8.67 -19.29 12.18
N LEU A 110 7.36 -19.50 12.02
CA LEU A 110 6.46 -18.62 11.29
C LEU A 110 5.81 -17.59 12.22
N MET A 111 5.15 -18.00 13.32
CA MET A 111 4.71 -17.14 14.44
C MET A 111 4.40 -17.97 15.69
N ASP A 112 5.38 -18.10 16.59
CA ASP A 112 5.14 -18.50 17.98
C ASP A 112 5.01 -17.22 18.81
N VAL A 113 3.78 -16.81 19.11
CA VAL A 113 3.54 -15.68 20.02
C VAL A 113 3.41 -16.26 21.42
N PRO A 114 4.43 -16.13 22.28
CA PRO A 114 4.37 -16.67 23.63
C PRO A 114 3.24 -15.99 24.40
N VAL A 115 2.37 -16.80 24.98
CA VAL A 115 1.33 -16.34 25.90
C VAL A 115 1.88 -16.43 27.31
N TYR A 116 1.93 -15.29 27.99
CA TYR A 116 2.36 -15.19 29.38
C TYR A 116 1.16 -15.02 30.30
N GLU A 117 1.32 -15.28 31.60
CA GLU A 117 0.26 -15.04 32.59
C GLU A 117 -0.19 -13.57 32.63
N THR A 118 0.69 -12.65 32.23
CA THR A 118 0.43 -11.22 32.14
C THR A 118 -0.28 -10.80 30.85
N THR A 119 -0.46 -11.71 29.87
CA THR A 119 -1.09 -11.37 28.60
C THR A 119 -2.57 -11.04 28.78
N SER A 120 -2.91 -9.79 28.51
CA SER A 120 -4.24 -9.22 28.64
C SER A 120 -5.05 -9.30 27.33
N LYS A 121 -6.35 -8.99 27.41
CA LYS A 121 -7.19 -8.81 26.21
C LYS A 121 -6.76 -7.60 25.37
N VAL A 122 -6.13 -6.59 26.00
CA VAL A 122 -5.64 -5.40 25.31
C VAL A 122 -4.44 -5.75 24.44
N ASP A 123 -3.52 -6.59 24.94
CA ASP A 123 -2.35 -7.05 24.17
C ASP A 123 -2.78 -7.80 22.91
N ASN A 124 -3.77 -8.69 23.05
CA ASN A 124 -4.39 -9.39 21.92
C ASN A 124 -5.03 -8.40 20.93
N PHE A 125 -5.72 -7.37 21.41
CA PHE A 125 -6.30 -6.35 20.54
C PHE A 125 -5.22 -5.57 19.78
N MET A 126 -4.17 -5.11 20.46
CA MET A 126 -3.08 -4.34 19.84
C MET A 126 -2.34 -5.16 18.78
N PHE A 127 -2.06 -6.42 19.09
CA PHE A 127 -1.48 -7.36 18.13
C PHE A 127 -2.40 -7.52 16.91
N ASN A 128 -3.67 -7.88 17.12
CA ASN A 128 -4.62 -8.05 16.02
C ASN A 128 -4.81 -6.79 15.18
N LEU A 129 -4.78 -5.60 15.80
CA LEU A 129 -4.85 -4.32 15.09
C LEU A 129 -3.65 -4.11 14.15
N PHE A 130 -2.45 -4.41 14.61
CA PHE A 130 -1.25 -4.40 13.77
C PHE A 130 -1.36 -5.38 12.59
N TYR A 131 -1.73 -6.64 12.86
CA TYR A 131 -1.90 -7.66 11.81
C TYR A 131 -2.96 -7.28 10.80
N PHE A 132 -4.07 -6.70 11.25
CA PHE A 132 -5.11 -6.20 10.37
C PHE A 132 -4.57 -5.12 9.43
N GLY A 133 -3.82 -4.15 9.95
CA GLY A 133 -3.19 -3.11 9.12
C GLY A 133 -2.17 -3.68 8.13
N PHE A 134 -1.33 -4.62 8.59
CA PHE A 134 -0.34 -5.32 7.76
C PHE A 134 -0.99 -6.11 6.62
N ALA A 135 -1.93 -6.99 6.94
CA ALA A 135 -2.63 -7.81 5.95
C ALA A 135 -3.43 -6.93 4.97
N SER A 136 -4.09 -5.89 5.46
CA SER A 136 -4.84 -4.93 4.62
C SER A 136 -3.90 -4.18 3.67
N CYS A 137 -2.78 -3.65 4.16
CA CYS A 137 -1.80 -2.95 3.33
C CYS A 137 -1.29 -3.82 2.18
N LEU A 138 -0.84 -5.03 2.50
CA LEU A 138 -0.28 -5.93 1.50
C LEU A 138 -1.36 -6.44 0.53
N THR A 139 -2.56 -6.75 1.01
CA THR A 139 -3.67 -7.17 0.14
C THR A 139 -4.09 -6.08 -0.83
N LEU A 140 -4.21 -4.83 -0.37
CA LEU A 140 -4.56 -3.69 -1.23
C LEU A 140 -3.49 -3.45 -2.30
N SER A 141 -2.21 -3.56 -1.92
CA SER A 141 -1.10 -3.45 -2.85
C SER A 141 -1.07 -4.56 -3.89
N ALA A 142 -1.24 -5.82 -3.45
CA ALA A 142 -1.33 -6.97 -4.35
C ALA A 142 -2.49 -6.83 -5.33
N ALA A 143 -3.67 -6.40 -4.85
CA ALA A 143 -4.84 -6.16 -5.68
C ALA A 143 -4.60 -5.05 -6.71
N PHE A 144 -3.94 -3.95 -6.30
CA PHE A 144 -3.56 -2.87 -7.20
C PHE A 144 -2.62 -3.38 -8.31
N HIS A 145 -1.51 -4.03 -7.95
CA HIS A 145 -0.54 -4.51 -8.94
C HIS A 145 -1.13 -5.59 -9.87
N ALA A 146 -2.01 -6.46 -9.34
CA ALA A 146 -2.70 -7.47 -10.13
C ALA A 146 -3.72 -6.87 -11.12
N THR A 147 -4.28 -5.70 -10.83
CA THR A 147 -5.27 -5.02 -11.67
C THR A 147 -4.72 -3.79 -12.40
N LYS A 148 -3.42 -3.51 -12.28
CA LYS A 148 -2.76 -2.30 -12.81
C LYS A 148 -2.88 -2.18 -14.33
N CYS A 149 -2.93 -3.31 -15.05
CA CYS A 149 -3.12 -3.35 -16.50
C CYS A 149 -4.60 -3.35 -16.95
N HIS A 150 -5.57 -3.19 -16.06
CA HIS A 150 -6.99 -3.23 -16.43
C HIS A 150 -7.38 -2.03 -17.30
N SER A 151 -7.40 -0.83 -16.72
CA SER A 151 -7.69 0.42 -17.42
C SER A 151 -7.21 1.59 -16.58
N TYR A 152 -7.06 2.76 -17.21
CA TYR A 152 -6.59 3.97 -16.51
C TYR A 152 -7.39 4.28 -15.23
N LYS A 153 -8.72 4.11 -15.28
CA LYS A 153 -9.61 4.36 -14.14
C LYS A 153 -9.34 3.39 -13.00
N ILE A 154 -9.26 2.09 -13.27
CA ILE A 154 -9.00 1.07 -12.25
C ILE A 154 -7.61 1.25 -11.65
N MET A 155 -6.60 1.54 -12.47
CA MET A 155 -5.25 1.87 -12.01
C MET A 155 -5.24 3.08 -11.06
N LYS A 156 -5.93 4.18 -11.40
CA LYS A 156 -6.00 5.38 -10.52
C LYS A 156 -6.72 5.11 -9.19
N TRP A 157 -7.78 4.32 -9.20
CA TRP A 157 -8.48 3.94 -7.96
C TRP A 157 -7.65 2.95 -7.13
N GLY A 158 -7.09 1.93 -7.76
CA GLY A 158 -6.25 0.93 -7.09
C GLY A 158 -5.01 1.53 -6.45
N SER A 159 -4.30 2.43 -7.15
CA SER A 159 -3.15 3.15 -6.57
C SER A 159 -3.53 4.01 -5.36
N SER A 160 -4.73 4.58 -5.36
CA SER A 160 -5.23 5.33 -4.19
C SER A 160 -5.45 4.40 -3.00
N LEU A 161 -6.01 3.20 -3.21
CA LEU A 161 -6.22 2.21 -2.15
C LEU A 161 -4.90 1.61 -1.64
N ASP A 162 -3.92 1.39 -2.51
CA ASP A 162 -2.56 0.96 -2.13
C ASP A 162 -1.92 1.95 -1.14
N TYR A 163 -2.03 3.25 -1.41
CA TYR A 163 -1.56 4.28 -0.49
C TYR A 163 -2.35 4.34 0.84
N VAL A 164 -3.66 4.12 0.80
CA VAL A 164 -4.47 3.97 2.03
C VAL A 164 -3.97 2.78 2.85
N GLY A 165 -3.57 1.70 2.19
CA GLY A 165 -2.92 0.55 2.82
C GLY A 165 -1.68 0.94 3.62
N ILE A 166 -0.75 1.69 3.02
CA ILE A 166 0.47 2.18 3.68
C ILE A 166 0.13 3.00 4.93
N ILE A 167 -0.81 3.94 4.81
CA ILE A 167 -1.24 4.80 5.94
C ILE A 167 -1.84 3.94 7.05
N SER A 168 -2.69 2.97 6.71
CA SER A 168 -3.31 2.05 7.67
C SER A 168 -2.25 1.27 8.46
N LEU A 169 -1.25 0.69 7.77
CA LEU A 169 -0.15 -0.03 8.42
C LEU A 169 0.69 0.86 9.35
N ILE A 170 1.01 2.10 8.92
CA ILE A 170 1.73 3.03 9.78
C ILE A 170 0.90 3.35 11.02
N VAL A 171 -0.39 3.69 10.89
CA VAL A 171 -1.24 4.02 12.04
C VAL A 171 -1.37 2.84 13.00
N THR A 172 -1.70 1.64 12.52
CA THR A 172 -1.92 0.50 13.41
C THR A 172 -0.64 0.04 14.11
N SER A 173 0.52 0.11 13.44
CA SER A 173 1.81 -0.16 14.07
C SER A 173 2.16 0.88 15.14
N MET A 174 1.90 2.17 14.89
CA MET A 174 2.14 3.24 15.86
C MET A 174 1.29 3.12 17.11
N VAL A 175 0.01 2.74 16.98
CA VAL A 175 -0.88 2.53 18.13
C VAL A 175 -0.31 1.48 19.08
N GLY A 176 0.19 0.37 18.55
CA GLY A 176 0.85 -0.67 19.34
C GLY A 176 2.13 -0.18 20.02
N ILE A 177 3.01 0.50 19.27
CA ILE A 177 4.25 1.07 19.82
C ILE A 177 3.95 2.05 20.97
N ILE A 178 2.99 2.95 20.80
CA ILE A 178 2.59 3.93 21.81
C ILE A 178 2.00 3.23 23.04
N HIS A 179 1.19 2.19 22.84
CA HIS A 179 0.61 1.41 23.94
C HIS A 179 1.68 0.82 24.86
N TYR A 180 2.67 0.13 24.30
CA TYR A 180 3.72 -0.50 25.10
C TYR A 180 4.79 0.48 25.57
N SER A 181 5.11 1.50 24.78
CA SER A 181 6.14 2.48 25.16
C SER A 181 5.69 3.42 26.27
N LEU A 182 4.40 3.67 26.41
CA LEU A 182 3.83 4.68 27.33
C LEU A 182 2.74 4.08 28.24
N TYR A 183 2.85 2.79 28.55
CA TYR A 183 1.85 2.07 29.34
C TYR A 183 1.55 2.73 30.69
N ASP A 184 2.59 3.20 31.38
CA ASP A 184 2.48 3.82 32.71
C ASP A 184 2.23 5.35 32.70
N ASP A 185 2.14 5.98 31.53
CA ASP A 185 1.90 7.42 31.37
C ASP A 185 0.67 7.69 30.46
N PRO A 186 -0.55 7.70 31.02
CA PRO A 186 -1.77 7.85 30.25
C PRO A 186 -1.88 9.18 29.51
N ILE A 187 -1.30 10.26 30.05
CA ILE A 187 -1.38 11.59 29.45
C ILE A 187 -0.53 11.63 28.18
N ALA A 188 0.73 11.18 28.28
CA ALA A 188 1.60 11.08 27.11
C ALA A 188 1.07 10.09 26.07
N HIS A 189 0.51 8.96 26.52
CA HIS A 189 -0.13 7.96 25.65
C HIS A 189 -1.21 8.60 24.77
N TRP A 190 -2.22 9.25 25.36
CA TRP A 190 -3.32 9.83 24.60
C TRP A 190 -2.88 11.01 23.72
N PHE A 191 -1.93 11.81 24.18
CA PHE A 191 -1.35 12.86 23.35
C PHE A 191 -0.69 12.30 22.08
N CYS A 192 0.13 11.25 22.21
CA CYS A 192 0.76 10.59 21.08
C CYS A 192 -0.26 9.90 20.15
N ILE A 193 -1.32 9.29 20.68
CA ILE A 193 -2.40 8.71 19.87
C ILE A 193 -3.11 9.80 19.04
N LEU A 194 -3.46 10.94 19.63
CA LEU A 194 -4.07 12.06 18.92
C LEU A 194 -3.14 12.63 17.83
N PHE A 195 -1.85 12.74 18.15
CA PHE A 195 -0.83 13.21 17.20
C PHE A 195 -0.72 12.28 15.98
N VAL A 196 -0.62 10.96 16.19
CA VAL A 196 -0.61 9.97 15.10
C VAL A 196 -1.91 9.98 14.30
N GLY A 197 -3.06 10.12 14.96
CA GLY A 197 -4.36 10.24 14.30
C GLY A 197 -4.45 11.47 13.39
N ALA A 198 -3.92 12.61 13.83
CA ALA A 198 -3.83 13.83 13.02
C ALA A 198 -2.88 13.64 11.82
N GLN A 199 -1.68 13.09 12.03
CA GLN A 199 -0.74 12.79 10.95
C GLN A 199 -1.33 11.83 9.90
N GLY A 200 -2.00 10.75 10.35
CA GLY A 200 -2.67 9.79 9.48
C GLY A 200 -3.77 10.44 8.64
N THR A 201 -4.57 11.33 9.25
CA THR A 201 -5.63 12.07 8.56
C THR A 201 -5.05 13.03 7.52
N ILE A 202 -3.98 13.77 7.85
CA ILE A 202 -3.29 14.65 6.91
C ILE A 202 -2.75 13.85 5.72
N CYS A 203 -2.06 12.74 5.99
CA CYS A 203 -1.52 11.87 4.94
C CYS A 203 -2.64 11.32 4.04
N LEU A 204 -3.78 10.93 4.62
CA LEU A 204 -4.93 10.42 3.89
C LEU A 204 -5.52 11.49 2.95
N VAL A 205 -5.77 12.69 3.47
CA VAL A 205 -6.32 13.81 2.68
C VAL A 205 -5.38 14.18 1.52
N LEU A 206 -4.07 14.28 1.79
CA LEU A 206 -3.08 14.59 0.75
C LEU A 206 -3.02 13.49 -0.32
N THR A 207 -3.05 12.23 0.09
CA THR A 207 -2.94 11.07 -0.80
C THR A 207 -4.18 10.91 -1.69
N LEU A 208 -5.37 11.13 -1.15
CA LEU A 208 -6.62 11.01 -1.91
C LEU A 208 -6.88 12.20 -2.84
N ASN A 209 -6.17 13.32 -2.63
CA ASN A 209 -6.28 14.48 -3.50
C ASN A 209 -5.71 14.18 -4.90
N PRO A 210 -6.50 14.38 -5.99
CA PRO A 210 -6.08 14.14 -7.36
C PRO A 210 -4.74 14.72 -7.76
N ARG A 211 -4.39 15.91 -7.26
CA ARG A 211 -3.17 16.63 -7.62
C ARG A 211 -1.91 15.89 -7.18
N PHE A 212 -1.92 15.30 -5.98
CA PHE A 212 -0.75 14.63 -5.41
C PHE A 212 -0.62 13.17 -5.87
N ARG A 213 -1.52 12.68 -6.73
CA ARG A 213 -1.46 11.30 -7.28
C ARG A 213 -0.63 11.20 -8.55
N GLU A 214 -0.34 12.31 -9.21
CA GLU A 214 0.43 12.30 -10.45
C GLU A 214 1.90 11.82 -10.22
N PRO A 215 2.57 11.27 -11.24
CA PRO A 215 3.91 10.69 -11.11
C PRO A 215 4.97 11.68 -10.57
N GLU A 216 4.82 12.97 -10.88
CA GLU A 216 5.70 14.06 -10.42
C GLU A 216 5.79 14.15 -8.88
N TRP A 217 4.73 13.74 -8.18
CA TRP A 217 4.66 13.79 -6.71
C TRP A 217 5.17 12.52 -6.03
N ARG A 218 5.78 11.58 -6.77
CA ARG A 218 6.26 10.31 -6.21
C ARG A 218 7.24 10.53 -5.05
N THR A 219 8.21 11.44 -5.21
CA THR A 219 9.19 11.76 -4.16
C THR A 219 8.50 12.37 -2.94
N PHE A 220 7.56 13.31 -3.15
CA PHE A 220 6.80 13.92 -2.06
C PHE A 220 6.01 12.87 -1.25
N ARG A 221 5.29 11.96 -1.93
CA ARG A 221 4.54 10.88 -1.26
C ARG A 221 5.46 9.98 -0.45
N ALA A 222 6.60 9.57 -1.03
CA ALA A 222 7.58 8.73 -0.33
C ALA A 222 8.14 9.44 0.92
N THR A 223 8.56 10.70 0.79
CA THR A 223 9.06 11.50 1.92
C THR A 223 8.01 11.68 3.01
N MET A 224 6.75 11.93 2.64
CA MET A 224 5.64 12.06 3.58
C MET A 224 5.45 10.79 4.41
N PHE A 225 5.40 9.61 3.77
CA PHE A 225 5.28 8.33 4.47
C PHE A 225 6.51 8.03 5.35
N ILE A 226 7.71 8.35 4.88
CA ILE A 226 8.94 8.20 5.68
C ILE A 226 8.89 9.07 6.93
N ILE A 227 8.53 10.35 6.81
CA ILE A 227 8.41 11.27 7.95
C ILE A 227 7.35 10.75 8.93
N PHE A 228 6.22 10.26 8.42
CA PHE A 228 5.17 9.69 9.26
C PHE A 228 5.63 8.43 9.99
N GLY A 229 6.37 7.53 9.35
CA GLY A 229 6.94 6.35 10.01
C GLY A 229 8.03 6.71 11.04
N VAL A 230 8.89 7.68 10.73
CA VAL A 230 9.98 8.13 11.61
C VAL A 230 9.47 8.90 12.83
N SER A 231 8.26 9.48 12.79
CA SER A 231 7.69 10.14 13.97
C SER A 231 7.49 9.19 15.16
N SER A 232 7.49 7.88 14.92
CA SER A 232 7.55 6.81 15.94
C SER A 232 8.70 6.92 16.93
N VAL A 233 9.82 7.53 16.52
CA VAL A 233 10.99 7.74 17.39
C VAL A 233 10.63 8.63 18.59
N VAL A 234 9.63 9.51 18.46
CA VAL A 234 9.22 10.42 19.54
C VAL A 234 8.63 9.67 20.75
N PRO A 235 7.55 8.85 20.62
CA PRO A 235 7.02 8.09 21.77
C PRO A 235 8.02 7.07 22.32
N ILE A 236 8.83 6.44 21.46
CA ILE A 236 9.88 5.50 21.91
C ILE A 236 10.94 6.24 22.73
N GLY A 237 11.45 7.36 22.21
CA GLY A 237 12.48 8.16 22.88
C GLY A 237 12.00 8.76 24.19
N TYR A 238 10.75 9.27 24.24
CA TYR A 238 10.16 9.76 25.48
C TYR A 238 9.98 8.64 26.50
N GLY A 239 9.47 7.46 26.09
CA GLY A 239 9.35 6.30 26.98
C GLY A 239 10.70 5.87 27.54
N LEU A 240 11.73 5.74 26.69
CA LEU A 240 13.09 5.42 27.12
C LEU A 240 13.61 6.47 28.12
N TRP A 241 13.50 7.76 27.82
CA TRP A 241 13.94 8.79 28.75
C TRP A 241 13.18 8.73 30.09
N ARG A 242 11.86 8.56 30.06
CA ARG A 242 10.97 8.58 31.23
C ARG A 242 11.19 7.41 32.17
N TYR A 243 11.43 6.21 31.64
CA TYR A 243 11.55 4.98 32.44
C TYR A 243 12.99 4.57 32.70
N PHE A 244 13.92 4.90 31.80
CA PHE A 244 15.34 4.62 32.04
C PHE A 244 15.92 5.54 33.12
N THR A 245 15.48 6.80 33.21
CA THR A 245 15.92 7.71 34.30
C THR A 245 15.39 7.31 35.69
N PHE A 246 14.25 6.62 35.75
CA PHE A 246 13.66 6.14 37.02
C PHE A 246 14.35 4.90 37.59
N LEU A 247 15.13 4.16 36.81
CA LEU A 247 15.90 3.01 37.30
C LEU A 247 17.18 3.41 38.05
N TRP A 248 17.57 4.70 37.98
CA TRP A 248 18.80 5.22 38.57
C TRP A 248 18.57 6.13 39.80
N TYR A 249 17.33 6.23 40.28
CA TYR A 249 16.94 6.90 41.52
C TYR A 249 16.19 5.93 42.43
#